data_AF-A0A2V7RN25-F1
#
_entry.id   AF-A0A2V7RN25-F1
#
_cell.length_a   1.000
_cell.length_b   1.000
_cell.length_c   1.000
_cell.angle_alpha   90.00
_cell.angle_beta   90.00
_cell.angle_gamma   90.00
#
_symmetry.space_group_name_H-M   'P 1'
#
loop_
_entity.id
_entity.type
_entity.pdbx_description
1 polymer ?
#
loop_
_entity_poly.entity_id
_entity_poly.type
_entity_poly.pdbx_seq_one_letter_code
_entity_poly.pdbx_strand_id
1 'polypeptide(L)'
;LKHAIGLLLSFPGQPRTEPGVLSRVAERHSRRDLNIEPKYYPFFIDALVQTVREFDAQCTPAVENAWRSTLAEGVAYMQSRY
;
A
#
# COMPACT_ATOMS: atom_id res chain seq x y z
N LEU A 1 10.20 -6.91 -3.03
CA LEU A 1 9.02 -6.16 -3.51
C LEU A 1 7.72 -6.98 -3.56
N LYS A 2 7.66 -8.12 -4.28
CA LYS A 2 6.42 -8.91 -4.47
C LYS A 2 5.60 -9.16 -3.19
N HIS A 3 6.26 -9.58 -2.12
CA HIS A 3 5.58 -9.87 -0.84
C HIS A 3 5.00 -8.64 -0.16
N ALA A 4 5.62 -7.46 -0.30
CA ALA A 4 5.17 -6.25 0.38
C ALA A 4 3.91 -5.64 -0.26
N ILE A 5 3.85 -5.61 -1.59
CA ILE A 5 2.65 -5.16 -2.32
C ILE A 5 1.50 -6.13 -2.08
N GLY A 6 1.78 -7.44 -2.06
CA GLY A 6 0.78 -8.45 -1.73
C GLY A 6 0.11 -8.22 -0.38
N LEU A 7 0.87 -7.80 0.64
CA LEU A 7 0.32 -7.47 1.97
C LEU A 7 -0.68 -6.31 1.91
N LEU A 8 -0.35 -5.22 1.19
CA LEU A 8 -1.25 -4.08 1.04
C LEU A 8 -2.51 -4.44 0.25
N LEU A 9 -2.38 -5.25 -0.81
CA LEU A 9 -3.51 -5.70 -1.63
C LEU A 9 -4.46 -6.64 -0.88
N SER A 10 -3.92 -7.51 -0.02
CA SER A 10 -4.73 -8.44 0.77
C SER A 10 -5.26 -7.84 2.07
N PHE A 11 -4.82 -6.61 2.42
CA PHE A 11 -5.21 -5.99 3.68
C PHE A 11 -6.72 -5.73 3.76
N PRO A 12 -7.38 -5.19 2.71
CA PRO A 12 -8.84 -5.17 2.65
C PRO A 12 -9.39 -6.60 2.72
N GLY A 13 -10.12 -6.90 3.79
CA GLY A 13 -10.74 -8.21 4.01
C GLY A 13 -9.95 -9.20 4.87
N GLN A 14 -8.74 -8.86 5.34
CA GLN A 14 -8.08 -9.67 6.37
C GLN A 14 -8.67 -9.41 7.77
N PRO A 15 -8.76 -10.44 8.64
CA PRO A 15 -9.08 -10.24 10.04
C PRO A 15 -8.08 -9.26 10.67
N ARG A 16 -8.60 -8.25 11.37
CA ARG A 16 -7.78 -7.25 12.07
C ARG A 16 -7.24 -7.82 13.38
N THR A 17 -6.29 -8.75 13.27
CA THR A 17 -5.55 -9.29 14.41
C THR A 17 -4.27 -8.49 14.61
N GLU A 18 -4.05 -8.00 15.84
CA GLU A 18 -2.88 -7.21 16.21
C GLU A 18 -1.98 -7.97 17.21
N PRO A 19 -0.65 -7.96 17.04
CA PRO A 19 0.11 -7.34 15.95
C PRO A 19 0.15 -8.22 14.68
N GLY A 20 -0.39 -7.71 13.58
CA GLY A 20 -0.32 -8.34 12.26
C GLY A 20 0.99 -8.07 11.50
N VAL A 21 1.15 -8.67 10.32
CA VAL A 21 2.34 -8.43 9.48
C VAL A 21 2.41 -6.97 9.03
N LEU A 22 1.28 -6.37 8.60
CA LEU A 22 1.25 -4.98 8.18
C LEU A 22 1.55 -4.02 9.34
N SER A 23 1.17 -4.34 10.58
CA SER A 23 1.45 -3.50 11.74
C SER A 23 2.95 -3.41 12.06
N ARG A 24 3.68 -4.51 11.88
CA ARG A 24 5.15 -4.52 11.97
C ARG A 24 5.79 -3.67 10.86
N VAL A 25 5.24 -3.70 9.65
CA VAL A 25 5.73 -2.86 8.55
C VAL A 25 5.45 -1.38 8.82
N ALA A 26 4.27 -1.06 9.33
CA ALA A 26 3.86 0.30 9.68
C ALA A 26 4.77 0.90 10.77
N GLU A 27 5.07 0.13 11.82
CA GLU A 27 6.02 0.53 12.87
C GLU A 27 7.40 0.90 12.30
N ARG A 28 7.91 0.11 11.34
CA ARG A 28 9.18 0.40 10.69
C ARG A 28 9.16 1.67 9.83
N HIS A 29 8.01 2.03 9.26
CA HIS A 29 7.87 3.25 8.45
C HIS A 29 7.61 4.49 9.31
N SER A 30 7.25 4.30 10.58
CA SER A 30 6.97 5.37 11.53
C SER A 30 8.21 6.20 11.88
N ARG A 31 7.99 7.30 12.60
CA ARG A 31 9.07 8.13 13.18
C ARG A 31 10.01 7.39 14.12
N ARG A 32 9.63 6.18 14.57
CA ARG A 32 10.39 5.37 15.53
C ARG A 32 11.48 4.52 14.87
N ASP A 33 11.49 4.40 13.54
CA ASP A 33 12.50 3.65 12.79
C ASP A 33 12.90 4.45 11.53
N LEU A 34 12.36 4.11 10.35
CA LEU A 34 12.82 4.68 9.07
C LEU A 34 12.35 6.11 8.81
N ASN A 35 11.37 6.61 9.58
CA ASN A 35 10.84 7.97 9.48
C ASN A 35 10.38 8.34 8.05
N ILE A 36 9.60 7.45 7.43
CA ILE A 36 9.08 7.65 6.08
C ILE A 36 7.83 8.53 6.16
N GLU A 37 7.98 9.80 5.78
CA GLU A 37 6.90 10.77 5.90
C GLU A 37 5.63 10.37 5.11
N PRO A 38 4.42 10.53 5.68
CA PRO A 38 3.16 10.17 5.04
C PRO A 38 2.91 10.81 3.67
N LYS A 39 3.55 11.96 3.39
CA LYS A 39 3.48 12.67 2.11
C LYS A 39 4.09 11.89 0.94
N TYR A 40 4.86 10.83 1.21
CA TYR A 40 5.46 10.01 0.16
C TYR A 40 4.53 8.91 -0.39
N TYR A 41 3.47 8.54 0.35
CA TYR A 41 2.55 7.48 -0.10
C TYR A 41 1.82 7.81 -1.41
N PRO A 42 1.33 9.04 -1.67
CA PRO A 42 0.76 9.39 -2.96
C PRO A 42 1.71 9.11 -4.13
N PHE A 43 2.98 9.52 -4.03
CA PHE A 43 3.98 9.28 -5.07
C PHE A 43 4.28 7.79 -5.26
N PHE A 44 4.33 7.02 -4.18
CA PHE A 44 4.49 5.57 -4.25
C PHE A 44 3.33 4.90 -5.00
N ILE A 45 2.09 5.29 -4.69
CA ILE A 45 0.90 4.73 -5.35
C ILE A 45 0.86 5.13 -6.82
N ASP A 46 1.19 6.38 -7.15
CA ASP A 46 1.27 6.83 -8.54
C ASP A 46 2.31 6.05 -9.34
N ALA A 47 3.52 5.87 -8.79
CA ALA A 47 4.57 5.10 -9.44
C ALA A 47 4.17 3.62 -9.63
N LEU A 48 3.50 3.02 -8.63
CA LEU A 48 3.02 1.65 -8.70
C LEU A 48 1.96 1.49 -9.79
N VAL A 49 0.93 2.34 -9.81
CA VAL A 49 -0.14 2.29 -10.81
C VAL A 49 0.38 2.60 -12.21
N GLN A 50 1.31 3.55 -12.33
CA GLN A 50 2.01 3.81 -13.58
C GLN A 50 2.75 2.56 -14.09
N THR A 51 3.43 1.84 -13.21
CA THR A 51 4.10 0.58 -13.57
C THR A 51 3.08 -0.46 -14.06
N VAL A 52 1.94 -0.61 -13.39
CA VAL A 52 0.88 -1.53 -13.86
C VAL A 52 0.43 -1.13 -15.28
N ARG A 53 0.15 0.16 -15.51
CA ARG A 53 -0.27 0.67 -16.83
C ARG A 53 0.76 0.40 -17.93
N GLU A 54 2.05 0.47 -17.61
CA GLU A 54 3.13 0.25 -18.58
C GLU A 54 3.34 -1.22 -18.95
N PHE A 55 3.07 -2.15 -18.02
CA PHE A 55 3.44 -3.57 -18.17
C PHE A 55 2.25 -4.53 -18.29
N ASP A 56 1.04 -4.13 -17.89
CA ASP A 56 -0.17 -4.92 -18.03
C ASP A 56 -1.02 -4.38 -19.19
N ALA A 57 -1.00 -5.09 -20.32
CA ALA A 57 -1.78 -4.73 -21.52
C ALA A 57 -3.30 -4.77 -21.29
N GLN A 58 -3.77 -5.37 -20.19
CA GLN A 58 -5.18 -5.40 -19.78
C GLN A 58 -5.50 -4.30 -18.76
N CYS A 59 -4.56 -3.42 -18.44
CA CYS A 59 -4.78 -2.30 -17.55
C CYS A 59 -5.70 -1.26 -18.20
N THR A 60 -6.99 -1.37 -17.89
CA THR A 60 -8.00 -0.37 -18.26
C THR A 60 -8.09 0.71 -17.17
N PRO A 61 -8.72 1.86 -17.44
CA PRO A 61 -8.99 2.87 -16.39
C PRO A 61 -9.75 2.31 -15.18
N ALA A 62 -10.61 1.31 -15.39
CA ALA A 62 -11.30 0.62 -14.31
C ALA A 62 -10.33 -0.21 -13.45
N VAL A 63 -9.35 -0.86 -14.07
CA VAL A 63 -8.30 -1.61 -13.37
C VAL A 63 -7.38 -0.67 -12.59
N GLU A 64 -6.96 0.46 -13.17
CA GLU A 64 -6.18 1.48 -12.46
C GLU A 64 -6.90 1.99 -11.20
N ASN A 65 -8.20 2.28 -11.32
CA ASN A 65 -9.02 2.71 -10.19
C ASN A 65 -9.14 1.61 -9.13
N ALA A 66 -9.26 0.34 -9.53
CA ALA A 66 -9.30 -0.79 -8.61
C ALA A 66 -7.98 -0.95 -7.83
N TRP A 67 -6.83 -0.72 -8.46
CA TRP A 67 -5.54 -0.69 -7.77
C TRP A 67 -5.50 0.39 -6.69
N ARG A 68 -5.92 1.62 -7.04
CA ARG A 68 -5.93 2.76 -6.11
C ARG A 68 -6.87 2.53 -4.94
N SER A 69 -8.09 2.06 -5.20
CA SER A 69 -9.09 1.83 -4.16
C SER A 69 -8.71 0.68 -3.22
N THR A 70 -8.16 -0.41 -3.76
CA THR A 70 -7.73 -1.56 -2.96
C THR A 70 -6.56 -1.19 -2.04
N LEU A 71 -5.57 -0.44 -2.54
CA LEU A 71 -4.41 -0.04 -1.75
C LEU A 71 -4.73 1.02 -0.70
N ALA A 72 -5.80 1.79 -0.88
CA ALA A 72 -6.14 2.93 -0.02
C ALA A 72 -6.29 2.53 1.46
N GLU A 73 -6.92 1.39 1.77
CA GLU A 73 -7.11 0.95 3.16
C GLU A 73 -5.78 0.61 3.84
N GLY A 74 -4.91 -0.13 3.14
CA GLY A 74 -3.58 -0.48 3.64
C GLY A 74 -2.69 0.74 3.83
N VAL A 75 -2.72 1.69 2.89
CA VAL A 75 -1.97 2.95 2.98
C VAL A 75 -2.49 3.81 4.13
N ALA A 76 -3.80 3.96 4.28
CA ALA A 76 -4.39 4.71 5.38
C ALA A 76 -3.99 4.11 6.74
N TYR A 77 -3.97 2.78 6.84
CA TYR A 77 -3.47 2.08 8.02
C TYR A 77 -2.00 2.43 8.29
N MET A 78 -1.12 2.32 7.29
CA MET A 78 0.29 2.69 7.40
C MET A 78 0.48 4.15 7.87
N GLN A 79 -0.28 5.08 7.30
CA GLN A 79 -0.21 6.51 7.65
C GLN A 79 -0.70 6.79 9.08
N SER A 80 -1.72 6.06 9.56
CA SER A 80 -2.24 6.21 10.93
C SER A 80 -1.27 5.74 12.03
N ARG A 81 -0.20 5.03 11.65
CA ARG A 81 0.82 4.48 12.55
C ARG A 81 2.17 5.20 12.44
N TYR A 82 2.22 6.34 11.75
CA TYR A 82 3.42 7.14 11.55
C TYR A 82 3.91 7.84 12.82
#